data_AF-A0A6P3FWX5-F1
#
_entry.id   AF-A0A6P3FWX5-F1
#
_cell.length_a   1.000
_cell.length_b   1.000
_cell.length_c   1.000
_cell.angle_alpha   90.00
_cell.angle_beta   90.00
_cell.angle_gamma   90.00
#
_symmetry.space_group_name_H-M   'P 1'
#
loop_
_entity.id
_entity.type
_entity.pdbx_description
1 polymer ?
#
loop_
_entity_poly.entity_id
_entity_poly.type
_entity_poly.pdbx_seq_one_letter_code
_entity_poly.pdbx_strand_id
1 'polypeptide(L)'
;EDALLSAALMAHELGHNLGVQHDHSACVCRDKHFCLMQENITKESAFSNCSSDYFYHFLHEHRGACLFNKPQPKGRRRRDANCGNGVVEELEQCDCGSACDSDPCCEPTCTLKPYAECSQGLCCDNCNFKERGDVCRFAHDECDLSEYCDGTSEECPADSYKEDGTLCNRIYYCFGGECRDPDRQCLNLFGSPARSAPEGCYLSINGEGHRFGNCGRPTKDNQEYIRCHGNDIFCGKLVCTDVTVLPPLLPYFTLIQVAHGDDWCWSLDAYNTTGISEGGNVENGTYCAINKVCKDYSCTDQNVFHYDCDPKILCHGNGICNNLRHCHCDSGFSPPDCTNPGYGGSLDSGPVTKPLNKIPFQEEIIKHIVTSDEAPRGGEKDQNQSIDKMLYIFLLFLLILFLALTIAAIFRSREELSMCSAGDLEENPEVIVPEQSAGER
;
A
#
# COMPACT_ATOMS: atom_id res chain seq x y z
N GLU A 1 -33.22 -14.56 18.46
CA GLU A 1 -32.16 -15.26 17.71
C GLU A 1 -31.59 -14.43 16.56
N ASP A 2 -32.38 -13.58 15.88
CA ASP A 2 -31.90 -12.78 14.74
C ASP A 2 -30.88 -11.68 15.04
N ALA A 3 -30.79 -11.17 16.27
CA ALA A 3 -29.92 -10.03 16.57
C ALA A 3 -28.42 -10.37 16.45
N LEU A 4 -28.01 -11.57 16.87
CA LEU A 4 -26.60 -11.99 16.78
C LEU A 4 -26.19 -12.31 15.35
N LEU A 5 -27.07 -12.94 14.58
CA LEU A 5 -26.81 -13.21 13.16
C LEU A 5 -26.79 -11.89 12.36
N SER A 6 -27.69 -10.96 12.68
CA SER A 6 -27.70 -9.61 12.09
C SER A 6 -26.47 -8.80 12.46
N ALA A 7 -25.95 -8.93 13.69
CA ALA A 7 -24.71 -8.31 14.11
C ALA A 7 -23.48 -8.93 13.40
N ALA A 8 -23.46 -10.25 13.24
CA ALA A 8 -22.41 -10.93 12.47
C ALA A 8 -22.45 -10.49 11.00
N LEU A 9 -23.64 -10.40 10.38
CA LEU A 9 -23.79 -9.88 9.02
C LEU A 9 -23.32 -8.43 8.92
N MET A 10 -23.72 -7.57 9.87
CA MET A 10 -23.26 -6.18 9.91
C MET A 10 -21.74 -6.08 10.02
N ALA A 11 -21.12 -6.89 10.88
CA ALA A 11 -19.67 -6.91 11.03
C ALA A 11 -18.95 -7.45 9.79
N HIS A 12 -19.53 -8.44 9.10
CA HIS A 12 -19.03 -8.95 7.82
C HIS A 12 -19.05 -7.87 6.73
N GLU A 13 -20.18 -7.19 6.55
CA GLU A 13 -20.31 -6.12 5.56
C GLU A 13 -19.46 -4.89 5.91
N LEU A 14 -19.34 -4.55 7.20
CA LEU A 14 -18.43 -3.50 7.64
C LEU A 14 -16.97 -3.89 7.40
N GLY A 15 -16.62 -5.17 7.57
CA GLY A 15 -15.31 -5.71 7.21
C GLY A 15 -14.95 -5.41 5.75
N HIS A 16 -15.88 -5.66 4.81
CA HIS A 16 -15.67 -5.33 3.40
C HIS A 16 -15.45 -3.83 3.16
N ASN A 17 -16.22 -2.96 3.83
CA ASN A 17 -16.01 -1.51 3.77
C ASN A 17 -14.62 -1.10 4.30
N LEU A 18 -14.07 -1.88 5.22
CA LEU A 18 -12.75 -1.71 5.82
C LEU A 18 -11.66 -2.52 5.09
N GLY A 19 -11.91 -2.94 3.84
CA GLY A 19 -10.92 -3.61 2.98
C GLY A 19 -10.67 -5.09 3.32
N VAL A 20 -11.43 -5.68 4.25
CA VAL A 20 -11.28 -7.08 4.64
C VAL A 20 -11.96 -7.98 3.60
N GLN A 21 -11.19 -8.88 2.97
CA GLN A 21 -11.71 -9.83 2.00
C GLN A 21 -12.18 -11.14 2.65
N HIS A 22 -12.84 -12.00 1.85
CA HIS A 22 -13.23 -13.33 2.31
C HIS A 22 -12.05 -14.21 2.68
N ASP A 23 -12.23 -15.02 3.72
CA ASP A 23 -11.21 -15.95 4.21
C ASP A 23 -11.01 -17.12 3.23
N HIS A 24 -9.75 -17.43 2.91
CA HIS A 24 -9.39 -18.64 2.16
C HIS A 24 -8.91 -19.76 3.09
N SER A 25 -8.55 -20.92 2.52
CA SER A 25 -8.23 -22.14 3.28
C SER A 25 -7.04 -22.05 4.24
N ALA A 26 -6.17 -21.04 4.11
CA ALA A 26 -5.04 -20.84 5.02
C ALA A 26 -5.35 -19.84 6.15
N CYS A 27 -6.53 -19.24 6.14
CA CYS A 27 -6.97 -18.30 7.15
C CYS A 27 -7.51 -19.04 8.37
N VAL A 28 -7.05 -18.63 9.56
CA VAL A 28 -7.31 -19.29 10.83
C VAL A 28 -7.91 -18.28 11.81
N CYS A 29 -9.10 -18.57 12.32
CA CYS A 29 -9.82 -17.77 13.30
C CYS A 29 -9.89 -18.47 14.67
N ARG A 30 -8.71 -18.67 15.28
CA ARG A 30 -8.48 -19.19 16.64
C ARG A 30 -9.59 -20.11 17.19
N ASP A 31 -10.25 -19.69 18.27
CA ASP A 31 -11.14 -20.50 19.12
C ASP A 31 -12.54 -20.73 18.52
N LYS A 32 -12.77 -20.31 17.26
CA LYS A 32 -14.05 -20.44 16.58
C LYS A 32 -13.93 -21.38 15.38
N HIS A 33 -14.96 -22.19 15.17
CA HIS A 33 -15.00 -23.13 14.04
C HIS A 33 -15.25 -22.45 12.70
N PHE A 34 -15.91 -21.29 12.70
CA PHE A 34 -16.26 -20.55 11.50
C PHE A 34 -15.71 -19.13 11.60
N CYS A 35 -15.01 -18.71 10.56
CA CYS A 35 -14.45 -17.37 10.50
C CYS A 35 -15.50 -16.41 9.95
N LEU A 36 -15.49 -15.17 10.46
CA LEU A 36 -16.52 -14.18 10.17
C LEU A 36 -16.55 -13.80 8.67
N MET A 37 -15.40 -13.84 8.00
CA MET A 37 -15.26 -13.49 6.59
C MET A 37 -15.39 -14.70 5.65
N GLN A 38 -15.92 -15.83 6.11
CA GLN A 38 -16.34 -16.91 5.20
C GLN A 38 -17.66 -16.56 4.50
N GLU A 39 -17.93 -17.20 3.35
CA GLU A 39 -19.20 -17.03 2.61
C GLU A 39 -20.44 -17.38 3.45
N ASN A 40 -20.29 -18.33 4.40
CA ASN A 40 -21.38 -18.76 5.26
C ASN A 40 -21.24 -18.17 6.67
N ILE A 41 -21.98 -17.09 6.92
CA ILE A 41 -21.89 -16.32 8.16
C ILE A 41 -22.63 -17.04 9.29
N THR A 42 -21.94 -17.26 10.40
CA THR A 42 -22.51 -17.86 11.60
C THR A 42 -22.48 -16.87 12.77
N LYS A 43 -23.42 -17.02 13.70
CA LYS A 43 -23.55 -16.18 14.91
C LYS A 43 -22.36 -16.25 15.87
N GLU A 44 -21.53 -17.29 15.78
CA GLU A 44 -20.38 -17.53 16.65
C GLU A 44 -19.09 -17.55 15.81
N SER A 45 -18.83 -16.44 15.14
CA SER A 45 -17.68 -16.26 14.27
C SER A 45 -16.72 -15.21 14.80
N ALA A 46 -15.46 -15.30 14.38
CA ALA A 46 -14.41 -14.34 14.71
C ALA A 46 -13.61 -13.99 13.45
N PHE A 47 -13.01 -12.81 13.43
CA PHE A 47 -12.07 -12.44 12.38
C PHE A 47 -10.86 -13.40 12.38
N SER A 48 -10.37 -13.71 11.18
CA SER A 48 -9.19 -14.57 11.02
C SER A 48 -7.90 -13.75 11.10
N ASN A 49 -6.75 -14.43 11.14
CA ASN A 49 -5.45 -13.79 10.94
C ASN A 49 -5.34 -13.03 9.61
N CYS A 50 -5.93 -13.56 8.52
CA CYS A 50 -5.97 -12.87 7.23
C CYS A 50 -6.85 -11.61 7.31
N SER A 51 -7.97 -11.69 8.03
CA SER A 51 -8.85 -10.52 8.18
C SER A 51 -8.10 -9.34 8.81
N SER A 52 -7.28 -9.60 9.82
CA SER A 52 -6.44 -8.60 10.46
C SER A 52 -5.37 -8.03 9.52
N ASP A 53 -4.75 -8.88 8.69
CA ASP A 53 -3.75 -8.47 7.71
C ASP A 53 -4.34 -7.56 6.62
N TYR A 54 -5.51 -7.92 6.09
CA TYR A 54 -6.23 -7.07 5.13
C TYR A 54 -6.60 -5.72 5.72
N PHE A 55 -7.11 -5.69 6.96
CA PHE A 55 -7.44 -4.43 7.61
C PHE A 55 -6.20 -3.57 7.87
N TYR A 56 -5.08 -4.19 8.23
CA TYR A 56 -3.80 -3.48 8.39
C TYR A 56 -3.35 -2.83 7.07
N HIS A 57 -3.41 -3.57 5.95
CA HIS A 57 -3.13 -3.03 4.63
C HIS A 57 -4.09 -1.90 4.23
N PHE A 58 -5.39 -2.05 4.51
CA PHE A 58 -6.38 -1.00 4.26
C PHE A 58 -6.05 0.31 4.98
N LEU A 59 -5.64 0.23 6.25
CA LEU A 59 -5.22 1.41 7.01
C LEU A 59 -3.89 1.98 6.50
N HIS A 60 -2.95 1.12 6.10
CA HIS A 60 -1.67 1.52 5.52
C HIS A 60 -1.82 2.12 4.10
N GLU A 61 -2.94 1.86 3.42
CA GLU A 61 -3.28 2.44 2.11
C GLU A 61 -4.20 3.68 2.23
N HIS A 62 -4.36 4.26 3.42
CA HIS A 62 -5.10 5.52 3.66
C HIS A 62 -6.60 5.50 3.39
N ARG A 63 -7.14 4.34 3.05
CA ARG A 63 -8.57 4.18 2.77
C ARG A 63 -9.47 4.40 4.00
N GLY A 64 -8.88 4.51 5.20
CA GLY A 64 -9.54 4.67 6.49
C GLY A 64 -9.29 5.99 7.23
N ALA A 65 -8.83 7.06 6.57
CA ALA A 65 -8.50 8.34 7.24
C ALA A 65 -9.65 8.88 8.13
N CYS A 66 -10.90 8.70 7.70
CA CYS A 66 -12.09 9.11 8.46
C CYS A 66 -12.47 8.19 9.63
N LEU A 67 -11.61 7.24 10.03
CA LEU A 67 -11.85 6.34 11.17
C LEU A 67 -11.11 6.80 12.43
N PHE A 68 -10.18 7.75 12.30
CA PHE A 68 -9.35 8.22 13.41
C PHE A 68 -9.98 9.35 14.22
N ASN A 69 -11.10 9.91 13.74
CA ASN A 69 -11.90 10.85 14.52
C ASN A 69 -12.79 10.09 15.51
N LYS A 70 -12.49 10.18 16.81
CA LYS A 70 -13.38 9.66 17.84
C LYS A 70 -14.67 10.51 17.86
N PRO A 71 -15.85 9.95 17.54
CA PRO A 71 -17.07 10.73 17.53
C PRO A 71 -17.38 11.19 18.96
N GLN A 72 -17.55 12.50 19.16
CA GLN A 72 -18.03 12.99 20.46
C GLN A 72 -19.39 12.35 20.75
N PRO A 73 -19.68 11.96 22.00
CA PRO A 73 -20.97 11.39 22.40
C PRO A 73 -22.07 12.45 22.42
N LYS A 74 -22.27 13.19 21.31
CA LYS A 74 -23.38 14.12 21.15
C LYS A 74 -24.54 13.41 20.48
N GLY A 75 -25.42 12.85 21.32
CA GLY A 75 -26.84 12.79 20.96
C GLY A 75 -27.45 11.43 20.64
N ARG A 76 -26.84 10.29 21.00
CA ARG A 76 -27.59 9.04 21.11
C ARG A 76 -27.84 8.67 22.56
N ARG A 77 -28.91 9.26 23.14
CA ARG A 77 -29.57 8.85 24.39
C ARG A 77 -30.19 7.43 24.30
N ARG A 78 -29.56 6.48 23.62
CA ARG A 78 -30.16 5.17 23.29
C ARG A 78 -29.48 3.97 23.93
N ARG A 79 -28.36 4.14 24.62
CA ARG A 79 -27.78 3.11 25.48
C ARG A 79 -27.37 3.76 26.79
N ASP A 80 -27.72 3.12 27.91
CA ASP A 80 -27.07 3.40 29.18
C ASP A 80 -25.57 3.08 29.00
N ALA A 81 -24.69 3.89 29.59
CA ALA A 81 -23.24 3.65 29.53
C ALA A 81 -22.94 2.21 30.01
N ASN A 82 -22.22 1.44 29.19
CA ASN A 82 -21.94 0.04 29.44
C ASN A 82 -20.44 -0.18 29.61
N CYS A 83 -19.99 0.06 30.84
CA CYS A 83 -18.62 -0.12 31.27
C CYS A 83 -18.03 -1.49 30.91
N GLY A 84 -16.83 -1.47 30.34
CA GLY A 84 -16.07 -2.65 29.95
C GLY A 84 -16.24 -3.02 28.47
N ASN A 85 -16.77 -2.11 27.66
CA ASN A 85 -16.94 -2.29 26.21
C ASN A 85 -15.80 -1.67 25.38
N GLY A 86 -14.87 -0.95 26.02
CA GLY A 86 -13.72 -0.29 25.41
C GLY A 86 -14.01 1.12 24.85
N VAL A 87 -15.20 1.66 25.04
CA VAL A 87 -15.65 2.95 24.50
C VAL A 87 -16.12 3.83 25.66
N VAL A 88 -15.40 4.93 25.89
CA VAL A 88 -15.78 5.91 26.91
C VAL A 88 -17.09 6.59 26.52
N GLU A 89 -18.15 6.31 27.30
CA GLU A 89 -19.47 6.90 27.18
C GLU A 89 -19.68 8.06 28.18
N GLU A 90 -20.78 8.81 28.09
CA GLU A 90 -20.99 10.11 28.79
C GLU A 90 -20.86 10.06 30.34
N LEU A 91 -20.93 8.88 30.95
CA LEU A 91 -20.83 8.68 32.41
C LEU A 91 -19.51 8.02 32.86
N GLU A 92 -18.66 7.63 31.92
CA GLU A 92 -17.41 6.91 32.16
C GLU A 92 -16.23 7.88 32.06
N GLN A 93 -15.19 7.65 32.86
CA GLN A 93 -13.94 8.43 32.78
C GLN A 93 -12.86 7.69 31.98
N CYS A 94 -13.01 6.37 31.84
CA CYS A 94 -12.12 5.46 31.13
C CYS A 94 -12.87 4.16 30.86
N ASP A 95 -12.48 3.39 29.84
CA ASP A 95 -13.00 2.04 29.59
C ASP A 95 -11.90 1.15 28.97
N CYS A 96 -11.25 0.37 29.83
CA CYS A 96 -10.22 -0.61 29.49
C CYS A 96 -10.77 -1.93 28.90
N GLY A 97 -12.04 -1.96 28.53
CA GLY A 97 -12.73 -3.16 28.07
C GLY A 97 -12.92 -4.19 29.19
N SER A 98 -13.01 -5.47 28.80
CA SER A 98 -13.26 -6.55 29.77
C SER A 98 -12.09 -6.87 30.72
N ALA A 99 -10.91 -6.29 30.51
CA ALA A 99 -9.66 -6.64 31.21
C ALA A 99 -9.17 -5.51 32.15
N CYS A 100 -10.09 -4.79 32.77
CA CYS A 100 -9.78 -3.64 33.63
C CYS A 100 -9.04 -3.96 34.94
N ASP A 101 -9.09 -5.20 35.43
CA ASP A 101 -8.41 -5.58 36.68
C ASP A 101 -6.88 -5.38 36.62
N SER A 102 -6.30 -5.50 35.42
CA SER A 102 -4.87 -5.30 35.17
C SER A 102 -4.52 -3.93 34.60
N ASP A 103 -5.52 -3.09 34.30
CA ASP A 103 -5.27 -1.78 33.72
C ASP A 103 -4.56 -0.89 34.76
N PRO A 104 -3.46 -0.21 34.42
CA PRO A 104 -2.74 0.61 35.37
C PRO A 104 -3.53 1.86 35.79
N CYS A 105 -4.41 2.40 34.94
CA CYS A 105 -4.98 3.74 35.09
C CYS A 105 -6.48 3.76 35.37
N CYS A 106 -7.21 2.72 34.95
CA CYS A 106 -8.66 2.62 35.06
C CYS A 106 -9.10 1.54 36.04
N GLU A 107 -10.19 1.80 36.75
CA GLU A 107 -10.84 0.81 37.62
C GLU A 107 -11.93 0.02 36.85
N PRO A 108 -12.28 -1.20 37.30
CA PRO A 108 -13.39 -1.97 36.71
C PRO A 108 -14.76 -1.28 36.75
N THR A 109 -14.88 -0.18 37.48
CA THR A 109 -16.06 0.70 37.52
C THR A 109 -16.04 1.80 36.45
N CYS A 110 -15.10 1.76 35.51
CA CYS A 110 -14.91 2.77 34.45
C CYS A 110 -14.66 4.18 35.00
N THR A 111 -13.94 4.21 36.13
CA THR A 111 -13.48 5.42 36.81
C THR A 111 -11.97 5.42 36.83
N LEU A 112 -11.36 6.60 36.68
CA LEU A 112 -9.91 6.72 36.77
C LEU A 112 -9.46 6.41 38.20
N LYS A 113 -8.30 5.77 38.32
CA LYS A 113 -7.64 5.60 39.62
C LYS A 113 -7.24 6.96 40.20
N PRO A 114 -7.11 7.10 41.52
CA PRO A 114 -6.88 8.41 42.16
C PRO A 114 -5.62 9.18 41.71
N TYR A 115 -4.64 8.50 41.10
CA TYR A 115 -3.41 9.10 40.59
C TYR A 115 -3.37 9.24 39.06
N ALA A 116 -4.40 8.77 38.36
CA ALA A 116 -4.46 8.78 36.91
C ALA A 116 -5.19 10.04 36.41
N GLU A 117 -4.58 10.72 35.45
CA GLU A 117 -5.19 11.84 34.71
C GLU A 117 -5.83 11.37 33.41
N CYS A 118 -5.32 10.27 32.85
CA CYS A 118 -5.80 9.62 31.65
C CYS A 118 -5.71 8.09 31.77
N SER A 119 -6.38 7.39 30.85
CA SER A 119 -6.27 5.93 30.75
C SER A 119 -6.01 5.45 29.33
N GLN A 120 -6.60 6.08 28.32
CA GLN A 120 -6.60 5.56 26.96
C GLN A 120 -6.47 6.68 25.94
N GLY A 121 -5.60 6.49 24.95
CA GLY A 121 -5.43 7.46 23.87
C GLY A 121 -3.97 7.72 23.55
N LEU A 122 -3.72 8.28 22.36
CA LEU A 122 -2.37 8.50 21.83
C LEU A 122 -1.59 9.57 22.62
N CYS A 123 -2.28 10.40 23.40
CA CYS A 123 -1.72 11.43 24.28
C CYS A 123 -1.73 11.04 25.77
N CYS A 124 -1.91 9.76 26.09
CA CYS A 124 -1.72 9.25 27.45
C CYS A 124 -0.40 8.45 27.53
N ASP A 125 0.45 8.77 28.51
CA ASP A 125 1.62 7.97 28.83
C ASP A 125 1.70 7.75 30.35
N ASN A 126 1.79 6.48 30.76
CA ASN A 126 1.85 6.10 32.18
C ASN A 126 0.79 6.78 33.06
N CYS A 127 -0.47 6.80 32.61
CA CYS A 127 -1.62 7.44 33.28
C CYS A 127 -1.55 8.98 33.40
N ASN A 128 -0.62 9.64 32.73
CA ASN A 128 -0.49 11.10 32.69
C ASN A 128 -0.62 11.60 31.26
N PHE A 129 -1.11 12.83 31.08
CA PHE A 129 -1.11 13.44 29.75
C PHE A 129 0.33 13.61 29.24
N LYS A 130 0.54 13.26 27.97
CA LYS A 130 1.79 13.57 27.26
C LYS A 130 2.02 15.06 27.25
N GLU A 131 3.28 15.47 27.17
CA GLU A 131 3.60 16.89 27.19
C GLU A 131 3.09 17.59 25.94
N ARG A 132 2.74 18.87 26.08
CA ARG A 132 2.28 19.67 24.95
C ARG A 132 3.34 19.73 23.86
N GLY A 133 2.99 19.38 22.63
CA GLY A 133 3.93 19.32 21.50
C GLY A 133 4.54 17.94 21.24
N ASP A 134 4.22 16.92 22.05
CA ASP A 134 4.58 15.54 21.73
C ASP A 134 3.78 15.05 20.51
N VAL A 135 4.46 14.47 19.53
CA VAL A 135 3.79 13.95 18.33
C VAL A 135 2.92 12.75 18.69
N CYS A 136 1.62 12.84 18.40
CA CYS A 136 0.68 11.72 18.56
C CYS A 136 0.30 11.08 17.24
N ARG A 137 0.38 11.82 16.12
CA ARG A 137 0.26 11.28 14.76
C ARG A 137 1.28 11.96 13.85
N PHE A 138 2.06 11.16 13.14
CA PHE A 138 2.99 11.66 12.14
C PHE A 138 2.27 11.85 10.81
N ALA A 139 2.67 12.88 10.06
CA ALA A 139 2.23 13.07 8.69
C ALA A 139 2.60 11.82 7.86
N HIS A 140 1.62 11.28 7.15
CA HIS A 140 1.84 10.09 6.35
C HIS A 140 2.56 10.40 5.04
N ASP A 141 2.12 11.44 4.33
CA ASP A 141 2.69 11.87 3.05
C ASP A 141 2.95 13.38 3.05
N GLU A 142 3.28 13.93 1.87
CA GLU A 142 3.56 15.36 1.73
C GLU A 142 2.30 16.25 1.76
N CYS A 143 1.09 15.69 1.69
CA CYS A 143 -0.19 16.40 1.74
C CYS A 143 -0.89 16.26 3.09
N ASP A 144 -0.42 15.36 3.94
CA ASP A 144 -0.82 15.20 5.32
C ASP A 144 -0.01 16.11 6.28
N LEU A 145 -0.53 16.37 7.48
CA LEU A 145 0.16 17.12 8.54
C LEU A 145 0.33 16.28 9.79
N SER A 146 1.24 16.66 10.69
CA SER A 146 1.41 15.95 11.96
C SER A 146 0.57 16.59 13.05
N GLU A 147 0.11 15.78 14.00
CA GLU A 147 -0.65 16.22 15.18
C GLU A 147 0.16 16.01 16.45
N TYR A 148 -0.03 16.95 17.37
CA TYR A 148 0.72 17.09 18.59
C TYR A 148 -0.22 17.18 19.79
N CYS A 149 0.11 16.46 20.86
CA CYS A 149 -0.64 16.50 22.11
C CYS A 149 -0.72 17.94 22.65
N ASP A 150 -1.88 18.30 23.21
CA ASP A 150 -2.12 19.61 23.79
C ASP A 150 -1.63 19.73 25.25
N GLY A 151 -1.31 18.60 25.88
CA GLY A 151 -0.92 18.49 27.28
C GLY A 151 -2.08 18.55 28.28
N THR A 152 -3.32 18.50 27.79
CA THR A 152 -4.54 18.60 28.59
C THR A 152 -5.59 17.54 28.28
N SER A 153 -5.36 16.75 27.23
CA SER A 153 -6.24 15.69 26.75
C SER A 153 -5.45 14.40 26.50
N GLU A 154 -6.10 13.25 26.71
CA GLU A 154 -5.57 11.93 26.32
C GLU A 154 -5.76 11.62 24.83
N GLU A 155 -6.67 12.35 24.19
CA GLU A 155 -6.97 12.21 22.77
C GLU A 155 -6.00 13.06 21.94
N CYS A 156 -5.51 12.47 20.84
CA CYS A 156 -4.79 13.25 19.82
C CYS A 156 -5.78 14.21 19.15
N PRO A 157 -5.36 15.43 18.78
CA PRO A 157 -6.19 16.33 17.98
C PRO A 157 -6.70 15.67 16.70
N ALA A 158 -7.77 16.23 16.13
CA ALA A 158 -8.34 15.73 14.88
C ALA A 158 -7.31 15.80 13.74
N ASP A 159 -7.33 14.78 12.88
CA ASP A 159 -6.48 14.69 11.70
C ASP A 159 -6.66 15.93 10.81
N SER A 160 -5.53 16.62 10.58
CA SER A 160 -5.45 17.80 9.74
C SER A 160 -4.51 17.53 8.58
N TYR A 161 -4.86 18.09 7.42
CA TYR A 161 -4.08 17.91 6.19
C TYR A 161 -3.94 19.24 5.46
N LYS A 162 -3.03 19.31 4.50
CA LYS A 162 -2.80 20.51 3.69
C LYS A 162 -4.04 20.86 2.91
N GLU A 163 -4.32 22.15 2.78
CA GLU A 163 -5.49 22.60 2.03
C GLU A 163 -5.49 22.07 0.59
N ASP A 164 -6.67 21.68 0.11
CA ASP A 164 -6.88 21.19 -1.24
C ASP A 164 -6.41 22.21 -2.28
N GLY A 165 -5.58 21.78 -3.23
CA GLY A 165 -4.92 22.67 -4.19
C GLY A 165 -3.50 23.09 -3.80
N THR A 166 -3.00 22.70 -2.62
CA THR A 166 -1.58 22.82 -2.29
C THR A 166 -0.74 21.97 -3.25
N LEU A 167 0.37 22.51 -3.78
CA LEU A 167 1.25 21.76 -4.68
C LEU A 167 1.97 20.60 -3.97
N CYS A 168 2.02 19.46 -4.63
CA CYS A 168 2.71 18.24 -4.19
C CYS A 168 3.45 17.60 -5.37
N ASN A 169 4.57 16.91 -5.09
CA ASN A 169 5.43 16.28 -6.09
C ASN A 169 5.69 17.17 -7.33
N ARG A 170 5.97 18.46 -7.05
CA ARG A 170 6.26 19.58 -7.98
C ARG A 170 5.12 20.07 -8.87
N ILE A 171 4.33 19.18 -9.46
CA ILE A 171 3.31 19.52 -10.48
C ILE A 171 1.89 19.07 -10.14
N TYR A 172 1.72 18.26 -9.09
CA TYR A 172 0.44 17.73 -8.68
C TYR A 172 -0.14 18.55 -7.53
N TYR A 173 -1.37 18.21 -7.14
CA TYR A 173 -2.11 18.93 -6.11
C TYR A 173 -2.59 17.98 -5.01
N CYS A 174 -2.53 18.46 -3.77
CA CYS A 174 -3.17 17.82 -2.63
C CYS A 174 -4.68 17.90 -2.79
N PHE A 175 -5.38 16.79 -2.53
CA PHE A 175 -6.84 16.78 -2.48
C PHE A 175 -7.32 15.71 -1.49
N GLY A 176 -8.02 16.13 -0.43
CA GLY A 176 -8.46 15.25 0.64
C GLY A 176 -7.30 14.65 1.44
N GLY A 177 -6.20 15.39 1.56
CA GLY A 177 -5.00 14.99 2.32
C GLY A 177 -4.04 14.07 1.59
N GLU A 178 -4.31 13.73 0.33
CA GLU A 178 -3.43 12.90 -0.50
C GLU A 178 -2.91 13.68 -1.71
N CYS A 179 -1.69 13.39 -2.15
CA CYS A 179 -1.18 13.92 -3.41
C CYS A 179 -1.80 13.18 -4.61
N ARG A 180 -2.57 13.88 -5.44
CA ARG A 180 -3.26 13.28 -6.61
C ARG A 180 -2.33 13.10 -7.80
N ASP A 181 -1.50 12.07 -7.68
CA ASP A 181 -0.55 11.60 -8.69
C ASP A 181 -1.12 10.34 -9.40
N PRO A 182 -1.36 10.38 -10.72
CA PRO A 182 -1.89 9.23 -11.45
C PRO A 182 -0.92 8.04 -11.48
N ASP A 183 0.39 8.26 -11.34
CA ASP A 183 1.35 7.16 -11.22
C ASP A 183 1.15 6.42 -9.89
N ARG A 184 0.91 7.18 -8.81
CA ARG A 184 0.58 6.60 -7.51
C ARG A 184 -0.72 5.82 -7.57
N GLN A 185 -1.72 6.33 -8.27
CA GLN A 185 -3.00 5.62 -8.44
C GLN A 185 -2.81 4.28 -9.17
N CYS A 186 -2.01 4.25 -10.24
CA CYS A 186 -1.65 3.01 -10.93
C CYS A 186 -0.84 2.05 -10.04
N LEU A 187 0.11 2.57 -9.26
CA LEU A 187 0.90 1.79 -8.32
C LEU A 187 0.03 1.14 -7.24
N ASN A 188 -0.94 1.87 -6.70
CA ASN A 188 -1.87 1.34 -5.70
C ASN A 188 -2.80 0.26 -6.27
N LEU A 189 -3.12 0.32 -7.56
CA LEU A 189 -3.96 -0.68 -8.22
C LEU A 189 -3.18 -1.92 -8.67
N PHE A 190 -2.00 -1.76 -9.25
CA PHE A 190 -1.29 -2.85 -9.94
C PHE A 190 0.05 -3.23 -9.29
N GLY A 191 0.50 -2.51 -8.27
CA GLY A 191 1.81 -2.69 -7.66
C GLY A 191 2.96 -2.20 -8.53
N SER A 192 4.17 -2.26 -7.99
CA SER A 192 5.38 -1.86 -8.73
C SER A 192 5.67 -2.83 -9.89
N PRO A 193 6.06 -2.35 -11.09
CA PRO A 193 6.44 -0.99 -11.46
C PRO A 193 5.35 -0.19 -12.22
N ALA A 194 4.07 -0.49 -11.98
CA ALA A 194 2.98 0.16 -12.72
C ALA A 194 2.97 1.68 -12.52
N ARG A 195 2.61 2.39 -13.60
CA ARG A 195 2.50 3.86 -13.65
C ARG A 195 1.41 4.31 -14.62
N SER A 196 1.11 5.61 -14.62
CA SER A 196 0.17 6.20 -15.58
C SER A 196 0.68 6.02 -17.01
N ALA A 197 -0.22 5.67 -17.90
CA ALA A 197 0.11 5.41 -19.29
C ALA A 197 0.38 6.71 -20.07
N PRO A 198 1.13 6.64 -21.19
CA PRO A 198 1.31 7.78 -22.09
C PRO A 198 -0.03 8.28 -22.68
N GLU A 199 -0.04 9.52 -23.17
CA GLU A 199 -1.20 10.14 -23.82
C GLU A 199 -1.83 9.25 -24.91
N GLY A 200 -1.01 8.54 -25.70
CA GLY A 200 -1.48 7.64 -26.74
C GLY A 200 -2.38 6.51 -26.22
N CYS A 201 -2.08 5.97 -25.03
CA CYS A 201 -2.91 4.98 -24.36
C CYS A 201 -4.26 5.59 -23.96
N TYR A 202 -4.24 6.73 -23.27
CA TYR A 202 -5.45 7.46 -22.88
C TYR A 202 -6.31 7.81 -24.09
N LEU A 203 -5.72 8.29 -25.18
CA LEU A 203 -6.46 8.59 -26.40
C LEU A 203 -7.13 7.35 -27.00
N SER A 204 -6.41 6.22 -27.08
CA SER A 204 -6.91 4.98 -27.66
C SER A 204 -7.97 4.27 -26.83
N ILE A 205 -8.04 4.54 -25.53
CA ILE A 205 -8.99 3.91 -24.60
C ILE A 205 -10.13 4.87 -24.29
N ASN A 206 -9.83 6.04 -23.72
CA ASN A 206 -10.84 7.01 -23.28
C ASN A 206 -11.51 7.75 -24.44
N GLY A 207 -10.86 7.87 -25.60
CA GLY A 207 -11.44 8.46 -26.80
C GLY A 207 -12.53 7.61 -27.46
N GLU A 208 -12.54 6.29 -27.23
CA GLU A 208 -13.49 5.36 -27.87
C GLU A 208 -14.90 5.44 -27.29
N GLY A 209 -15.02 5.74 -25.99
CA GLY A 209 -16.31 5.85 -25.29
C GLY A 209 -16.98 4.50 -25.14
N HIS A 210 -16.37 3.63 -24.37
CA HIS A 210 -16.88 2.31 -24.02
C HIS A 210 -16.66 2.02 -22.54
N ARG A 211 -17.13 0.86 -22.08
CA ARG A 211 -17.06 0.44 -20.66
C ARG A 211 -15.70 0.65 -19.98
N PHE A 212 -14.61 0.36 -20.68
CA PHE A 212 -13.24 0.46 -20.17
C PHE A 212 -12.52 1.75 -20.52
N GLY A 213 -13.23 2.75 -21.07
CA GLY A 213 -12.60 3.97 -21.55
C GLY A 213 -13.65 5.00 -21.91
N ASN A 214 -13.91 5.93 -20.99
CA ASN A 214 -14.98 6.92 -21.10
C ASN A 214 -14.79 8.06 -20.10
N CYS A 215 -15.48 9.17 -20.35
CA CYS A 215 -15.59 10.34 -19.46
C CYS A 215 -16.98 10.44 -18.85
N GLY A 216 -17.57 9.29 -18.51
CA GLY A 216 -18.89 9.24 -17.91
C GLY A 216 -19.68 8.02 -18.33
N ARG A 217 -20.41 7.48 -17.34
CA ARG A 217 -21.27 6.31 -17.53
C ARG A 217 -22.58 6.69 -18.23
N PRO A 218 -23.20 5.73 -18.93
CA PRO A 218 -24.56 5.85 -19.41
C PRO A 218 -25.52 6.25 -18.28
N THR A 219 -26.35 7.26 -18.54
CA THR A 219 -27.44 7.67 -17.65
C THR A 219 -28.76 7.08 -18.16
N LYS A 220 -29.86 7.25 -17.40
CA LYS A 220 -31.19 6.85 -17.90
C LYS A 220 -31.57 7.59 -19.18
N ASP A 221 -31.07 8.80 -19.36
CA ASP A 221 -31.36 9.68 -20.49
C ASP A 221 -30.38 9.48 -21.66
N ASN A 222 -29.19 8.93 -21.40
CA ASN A 222 -28.20 8.60 -22.42
C ASN A 222 -27.62 7.20 -22.17
N GLN A 223 -27.99 6.23 -23.01
CA GLN A 223 -27.56 4.83 -22.88
C GLN A 223 -26.13 4.56 -23.35
N GLU A 224 -25.45 5.57 -23.90
CA GLU A 224 -24.08 5.43 -24.42
C GLU A 224 -23.03 5.98 -23.44
N TYR A 225 -21.84 5.39 -23.47
CA TYR A 225 -20.68 5.89 -22.73
C TYR A 225 -20.20 7.19 -23.36
N ILE A 226 -19.81 8.16 -22.53
CA ILE A 226 -19.34 9.45 -23.01
C ILE A 226 -17.89 9.31 -23.48
N ARG A 227 -17.63 9.67 -24.74
CA ARG A 227 -16.27 9.76 -25.29
C ARG A 227 -15.52 10.93 -24.66
N CYS A 228 -14.27 10.71 -24.32
CA CYS A 228 -13.40 11.80 -23.87
C CYS A 228 -12.83 12.59 -25.06
N HIS A 229 -12.63 13.89 -24.86
CA HIS A 229 -12.06 14.78 -25.87
C HIS A 229 -11.03 15.74 -25.25
N GLY A 230 -10.04 16.15 -26.03
CA GLY A 230 -8.99 17.07 -25.55
C GLY A 230 -8.30 16.53 -24.30
N ASN A 231 -8.15 17.38 -23.27
CA ASN A 231 -7.49 16.98 -22.02
C ASN A 231 -8.40 16.15 -21.10
N ASP A 232 -9.69 16.03 -21.39
CA ASP A 232 -10.59 15.18 -20.60
C ASP A 232 -10.21 13.70 -20.71
N ILE A 233 -9.41 13.31 -21.73
CA ILE A 233 -8.88 11.96 -21.84
C ILE A 233 -8.09 11.52 -20.59
N PHE A 234 -7.52 12.45 -19.82
CA PHE A 234 -6.82 12.15 -18.57
C PHE A 234 -7.72 12.12 -17.34
N CYS A 235 -9.03 12.37 -17.48
CA CYS A 235 -9.98 12.41 -16.37
C CYS A 235 -11.07 11.34 -16.46
N GLY A 236 -11.03 10.52 -17.50
CA GLY A 236 -11.95 9.41 -17.69
C GLY A 236 -11.59 8.17 -16.85
N LYS A 237 -11.45 7.03 -17.53
CA LYS A 237 -10.83 5.85 -16.90
C LYS A 237 -9.35 6.09 -16.66
N LEU A 238 -8.84 5.60 -15.54
CA LEU A 238 -7.40 5.52 -15.32
C LEU A 238 -6.84 4.48 -16.30
N VAL A 239 -5.74 4.84 -16.93
CA VAL A 239 -5.03 3.97 -17.86
C VAL A 239 -3.59 3.82 -17.39
N CYS A 240 -3.16 2.60 -17.15
CA CYS A 240 -1.85 2.28 -16.61
C CYS A 240 -0.99 1.54 -17.64
N THR A 241 0.32 1.64 -17.48
CA THR A 241 1.31 0.82 -18.18
C THR A 241 2.28 0.16 -17.20
N ASP A 242 3.21 -0.65 -17.69
CA ASP A 242 4.23 -1.37 -16.90
C ASP A 242 3.63 -2.33 -15.84
N VAL A 243 2.42 -2.84 -16.10
CA VAL A 243 1.78 -3.85 -15.26
C VAL A 243 2.42 -5.21 -15.51
N THR A 244 3.16 -5.71 -14.53
CA THR A 244 3.90 -6.98 -14.64
C THR A 244 3.18 -8.15 -13.97
N VAL A 245 2.42 -7.87 -12.90
CA VAL A 245 1.66 -8.85 -12.13
C VAL A 245 0.25 -8.29 -11.94
N LEU A 246 -0.75 -9.13 -12.20
CA LEU A 246 -2.13 -8.76 -11.90
C LEU A 246 -2.40 -9.04 -10.41
N PRO A 247 -2.90 -8.06 -9.65
CA PRO A 247 -3.34 -8.30 -8.29
C PRO A 247 -4.48 -9.33 -8.30
N PRO A 248 -4.76 -10.01 -7.17
CA PRO A 248 -5.98 -10.80 -7.03
C PRO A 248 -7.18 -9.91 -7.36
N LEU A 249 -7.83 -10.16 -8.50
CA LEU A 249 -8.96 -9.34 -8.92
C LEU A 249 -10.08 -9.56 -7.91
N LEU A 250 -10.47 -8.49 -7.22
CA LEU A 250 -11.66 -8.47 -6.39
C LEU A 250 -12.88 -8.91 -7.23
N PRO A 251 -13.88 -9.55 -6.61
CA PRO A 251 -15.14 -9.82 -7.29
C PRO A 251 -15.67 -8.51 -7.92
N TYR A 252 -16.23 -8.60 -9.13
CA TYR A 252 -16.82 -7.47 -9.87
C TYR A 252 -15.87 -6.51 -10.61
N PHE A 253 -14.56 -6.79 -10.63
CA PHE A 253 -13.62 -6.05 -11.46
C PHE A 253 -13.35 -6.78 -12.77
N THR A 254 -13.34 -6.04 -13.89
CA THR A 254 -12.92 -6.54 -15.20
C THR A 254 -11.79 -5.66 -15.71
N LEU A 255 -10.71 -6.30 -16.15
CA LEU A 255 -9.55 -5.63 -16.70
C LEU A 255 -9.49 -5.86 -18.20
N ILE A 256 -9.05 -4.85 -18.95
CA ILE A 256 -8.63 -5.03 -20.34
C ILE A 256 -7.17 -4.67 -20.49
N GLN A 257 -6.56 -5.29 -21.50
CA GLN A 257 -5.21 -5.02 -21.95
C GLN A 257 -5.28 -4.74 -23.46
N VAL A 258 -4.73 -3.61 -23.89
CA VAL A 258 -4.72 -3.18 -25.30
C VAL A 258 -3.28 -2.91 -25.71
N ALA A 259 -2.84 -3.49 -26.82
CA ALA A 259 -1.49 -3.26 -27.35
C ALA A 259 -1.36 -1.82 -27.86
N HIS A 260 -0.27 -1.14 -27.51
CA HIS A 260 0.01 0.22 -27.98
C HIS A 260 1.52 0.41 -28.19
N GLY A 261 1.94 0.44 -29.45
CA GLY A 261 3.37 0.46 -29.79
C GLY A 261 4.04 -0.84 -29.32
N ASP A 262 5.14 -0.69 -28.58
CA ASP A 262 5.90 -1.80 -27.99
C ASP A 262 5.47 -2.13 -26.54
N ASP A 263 4.37 -1.52 -26.07
CA ASP A 263 3.89 -1.60 -24.68
C ASP A 263 2.39 -1.91 -24.62
N TRP A 264 1.83 -2.00 -23.41
CA TRP A 264 0.44 -2.37 -23.16
C TRP A 264 -0.28 -1.33 -22.30
N CYS A 265 -1.44 -0.89 -22.76
CA CYS A 265 -2.35 -0.05 -21.99
C CYS A 265 -3.33 -0.91 -21.21
N TRP A 266 -3.46 -0.65 -19.91
CA TRP A 266 -4.34 -1.38 -19.01
C TRP A 266 -5.44 -0.47 -18.50
N SER A 267 -6.68 -0.94 -18.52
CA SER A 267 -7.80 -0.23 -17.91
C SER A 267 -8.76 -1.16 -17.19
N LEU A 268 -9.39 -0.63 -16.15
CA LEU A 268 -10.18 -1.37 -15.17
C LEU A 268 -11.61 -0.83 -15.16
N ASP A 269 -12.58 -1.74 -15.12
CA ASP A 269 -13.96 -1.42 -14.84
C ASP A 269 -14.50 -2.20 -13.64
N ALA A 270 -14.96 -1.47 -12.63
CA ALA A 270 -15.72 -1.99 -11.52
C ALA A 270 -17.23 -1.97 -11.85
N TYR A 271 -17.88 -3.14 -11.79
CA TYR A 271 -19.31 -3.31 -12.04
C TYR A 271 -20.10 -3.40 -10.73
N ASN A 272 -21.25 -2.73 -10.63
CA ASN A 272 -22.21 -2.89 -9.52
C ASN A 272 -21.63 -2.65 -8.10
N THR A 273 -20.59 -1.83 -7.97
CA THR A 273 -19.98 -1.48 -6.69
C THR A 273 -20.61 -0.20 -6.16
N THR A 274 -21.84 -0.28 -5.62
CA THR A 274 -22.38 0.83 -4.84
C THR A 274 -21.54 0.99 -3.57
N GLY A 275 -20.68 2.00 -3.52
CA GLY A 275 -19.94 2.37 -2.30
C GLY A 275 -18.46 2.00 -2.25
N ILE A 276 -17.91 1.31 -3.25
CA ILE A 276 -16.46 1.22 -3.44
C ILE A 276 -16.06 2.44 -4.29
N SER A 277 -15.03 3.18 -3.86
CA SER A 277 -14.34 4.21 -4.68
C SER A 277 -14.35 3.77 -6.13
N GLU A 278 -14.70 4.65 -7.08
CA GLU A 278 -14.97 4.31 -8.48
C GLU A 278 -13.76 3.63 -9.16
N GLY A 279 -13.57 2.35 -8.87
CA GLY A 279 -12.30 1.67 -9.08
C GLY A 279 -11.99 1.64 -10.56
N GLY A 280 -10.85 2.19 -10.92
CA GLY A 280 -10.39 2.31 -12.30
C GLY A 280 -10.77 3.62 -13.00
N ASN A 281 -11.40 4.58 -12.32
CA ASN A 281 -11.52 5.96 -12.79
C ASN A 281 -10.37 6.82 -12.27
N VAL A 282 -10.04 7.89 -12.99
CA VAL A 282 -9.10 8.89 -12.47
C VAL A 282 -9.76 9.65 -11.32
N GLU A 283 -9.04 9.77 -10.21
CA GLU A 283 -9.56 10.45 -9.02
C GLU A 283 -9.74 11.95 -9.23
N ASN A 284 -10.74 12.52 -8.56
CA ASN A 284 -10.94 13.96 -8.54
C ASN A 284 -9.71 14.65 -7.91
N GLY A 285 -9.33 15.78 -8.48
CA GLY A 285 -8.15 16.55 -8.13
C GLY A 285 -6.86 16.13 -8.85
N THR A 286 -6.87 15.03 -9.60
CA THR A 286 -5.70 14.57 -10.38
C THR A 286 -5.30 15.57 -11.45
N TYR A 287 -4.00 15.80 -11.60
CA TYR A 287 -3.44 16.65 -12.66
C TYR A 287 -3.83 16.12 -14.06
N CYS A 288 -4.38 17.00 -14.90
CA CYS A 288 -4.71 16.66 -16.30
C CYS A 288 -4.11 17.63 -17.32
N ALA A 289 -3.77 18.86 -16.90
CA ALA A 289 -3.05 19.83 -17.71
C ALA A 289 -2.47 20.94 -16.83
N ILE A 290 -1.69 21.85 -17.43
CA ILE A 290 -1.17 23.04 -16.73
C ILE A 290 -2.32 23.82 -16.08
N ASN A 291 -2.25 24.03 -14.76
CA ASN A 291 -3.26 24.68 -13.92
C ASN A 291 -4.66 24.02 -14.00
N LYS A 292 -4.73 22.73 -14.33
CA LYS A 292 -5.99 22.00 -14.48
C LYS A 292 -5.97 20.66 -13.78
N VAL A 293 -7.13 20.31 -13.24
CA VAL A 293 -7.37 19.09 -12.48
C VAL A 293 -8.66 18.40 -12.93
N CYS A 294 -8.72 17.09 -12.69
CA CYS A 294 -9.89 16.29 -12.96
C CYS A 294 -10.99 16.57 -11.95
N LYS A 295 -12.20 16.80 -12.46
CA LYS A 295 -13.41 16.84 -11.67
C LYS A 295 -14.56 16.26 -12.47
N ASP A 296 -15.21 15.25 -11.92
CA ASP A 296 -16.42 14.64 -12.50
C ASP A 296 -16.21 14.30 -13.98
N TYR A 297 -15.11 13.61 -14.27
CA TYR A 297 -14.68 13.19 -15.62
C TYR A 297 -14.23 14.30 -16.59
N SER A 298 -14.07 15.54 -16.12
CA SER A 298 -13.61 16.66 -16.96
C SER A 298 -12.33 17.31 -16.42
N CYS A 299 -11.46 17.75 -17.34
CA CYS A 299 -10.25 18.48 -17.07
C CYS A 299 -10.54 19.98 -16.95
N THR A 300 -10.80 20.39 -15.71
CA THR A 300 -11.25 21.75 -15.36
C THR A 300 -10.14 22.56 -14.71
N ASP A 301 -10.34 23.85 -14.53
CA ASP A 301 -9.36 24.73 -13.90
C ASP A 301 -9.15 24.38 -12.41
N GLN A 302 -7.91 24.44 -11.92
CA GLN A 302 -7.58 24.16 -10.52
C GLN A 302 -8.34 25.03 -9.50
N ASN A 303 -8.87 26.19 -9.92
CA ASN A 303 -9.64 27.09 -9.06
C ASN A 303 -10.91 26.45 -8.47
N VAL A 304 -11.30 25.27 -8.95
CA VAL A 304 -12.44 24.50 -8.43
C VAL A 304 -12.24 24.02 -6.98
N PHE A 305 -11.00 23.96 -6.49
CA PHE A 305 -10.75 23.68 -5.06
C PHE A 305 -11.17 24.84 -4.14
N HIS A 306 -11.51 26.01 -4.70
CA HIS A 306 -11.79 27.23 -3.93
C HIS A 306 -10.65 27.58 -2.97
N TYR A 307 -9.40 27.41 -3.44
CA TYR A 307 -8.17 27.76 -2.74
C TYR A 307 -8.19 29.24 -2.38
N ASP A 308 -8.60 29.56 -1.15
CA ASP A 308 -8.74 30.93 -0.66
C ASP A 308 -7.71 31.27 0.43
N CYS A 309 -6.74 30.38 0.64
CA CYS A 309 -5.60 30.63 1.49
C CYS A 309 -4.31 30.86 0.70
N ASP A 310 -3.76 32.07 0.76
CA ASP A 310 -2.39 32.35 0.30
C ASP A 310 -1.43 32.27 1.50
N PRO A 311 -0.58 31.23 1.61
CA PRO A 311 0.31 31.07 2.76
C PRO A 311 1.32 32.22 2.91
N LYS A 312 1.65 32.95 1.84
CA LYS A 312 2.53 34.12 1.92
C LYS A 312 1.86 35.28 2.63
N ILE A 313 0.53 35.37 2.55
CA ILE A 313 -0.26 36.43 3.15
C ILE A 313 -0.78 35.99 4.52
N LEU A 314 -1.45 34.84 4.61
CA LEU A 314 -2.09 34.37 5.84
C LEU A 314 -1.08 33.84 6.86
N CYS A 315 -0.08 33.10 6.39
CA CYS A 315 0.94 32.45 7.23
C CYS A 315 2.29 33.16 7.15
N HIS A 316 2.32 34.39 6.64
CA HIS A 316 3.51 35.23 6.48
C HIS A 316 4.70 34.54 5.75
N GLY A 317 4.41 33.52 4.94
CA GLY A 317 5.42 32.72 4.24
C GLY A 317 6.21 31.75 5.12
N ASN A 318 5.78 31.54 6.37
CA ASN A 318 6.45 30.73 7.39
C ASN A 318 5.61 29.50 7.80
N GLY A 319 4.78 29.03 6.88
CA GLY A 319 3.87 27.92 7.10
C GLY A 319 2.98 27.72 5.88
N ILE A 320 2.04 26.79 6.05
CA ILE A 320 1.10 26.34 5.03
C ILE A 320 -0.31 26.30 5.62
N CYS A 321 -1.33 26.36 4.78
CA CYS A 321 -2.72 26.31 5.22
C CYS A 321 -3.19 24.87 5.34
N ASN A 322 -3.91 24.56 6.43
CA ASN A 322 -4.58 23.28 6.59
C ASN A 322 -5.99 23.30 6.00
N ASN A 323 -6.65 22.14 6.00
CA ASN A 323 -8.04 21.94 5.56
C ASN A 323 -9.10 22.77 6.31
N LEU A 324 -8.74 23.41 7.44
CA LEU A 324 -9.58 24.33 8.20
C LEU A 324 -9.25 25.80 7.94
N ARG A 325 -8.33 26.09 7.00
CA ARG A 325 -7.87 27.43 6.62
C ARG A 325 -7.14 28.17 7.74
N HIS A 326 -6.50 27.42 8.63
CA HIS A 326 -5.57 27.94 9.62
C HIS A 326 -4.14 27.58 9.22
N CYS A 327 -3.17 28.32 9.76
CA CYS A 327 -1.77 28.08 9.45
C CYS A 327 -1.20 26.95 10.29
N HIS A 328 -0.59 25.99 9.60
CA HIS A 328 0.37 25.06 10.16
C HIS A 328 1.78 25.65 9.93
N CYS A 329 2.41 26.11 11.01
CA CYS A 329 3.67 26.84 10.97
C CYS A 329 4.87 25.91 10.89
N ASP A 330 5.89 26.37 10.16
CA ASP A 330 7.18 25.70 10.09
C ASP A 330 7.93 25.82 11.42
N SER A 331 8.86 24.89 11.65
CA SER A 331 9.77 24.97 12.79
C SER A 331 10.53 26.30 12.79
N GLY A 332 10.46 27.03 13.91
CA GLY A 332 10.97 28.39 14.03
C GLY A 332 9.88 29.43 14.22
N PHE A 333 8.61 29.09 13.93
CA PHE A 333 7.46 29.98 14.02
C PHE A 333 6.34 29.38 14.86
N SER A 334 5.47 30.21 15.43
CA SER A 334 4.32 29.77 16.23
C SER A 334 2.99 30.14 15.55
N PRO A 335 1.95 29.30 15.69
CA PRO A 335 0.57 29.68 15.37
C PRO A 335 0.13 30.94 16.15
N PRO A 336 -0.91 31.68 15.69
CA PRO A 336 -1.87 31.30 14.64
C PRO A 336 -1.48 31.69 13.20
N ASP A 337 -0.56 32.63 13.03
CA ASP A 337 -0.26 33.27 11.73
C ASP A 337 1.22 33.16 11.33
N CYS A 338 2.01 32.41 12.10
CA CYS A 338 3.44 32.17 11.86
C CYS A 338 4.31 33.44 11.82
N THR A 339 3.92 34.47 12.59
CA THR A 339 4.69 35.71 12.73
C THR A 339 5.76 35.64 13.82
N ASN A 340 5.40 35.04 14.96
CA ASN A 340 6.23 35.03 16.15
C ASN A 340 7.16 33.80 16.17
N PRO A 341 8.34 33.90 16.80
CA PRO A 341 9.22 32.76 17.00
C PRO A 341 8.53 31.63 17.77
N GLY A 342 8.71 30.39 17.30
CA GLY A 342 8.11 29.19 17.90
C GLY A 342 8.73 27.90 17.39
N TYR A 343 8.07 26.77 17.62
CA TYR A 343 8.56 25.45 17.22
C TYR A 343 7.69 24.76 16.14
N GLY A 344 6.67 25.44 15.61
CA GLY A 344 5.78 24.95 14.57
C GLY A 344 4.42 24.46 15.07
N GLY A 345 3.72 23.72 14.20
CA GLY A 345 2.39 23.15 14.46
C GLY A 345 1.24 24.10 14.08
N SER A 346 0.03 23.79 14.52
CA SER A 346 -1.17 24.60 14.24
C SER A 346 -2.00 24.81 15.52
N LEU A 347 -2.99 25.69 15.47
CA LEU A 347 -4.02 25.71 16.51
C LEU A 347 -4.88 24.44 16.48
N ASP A 348 -5.05 23.80 15.31
CA ASP A 348 -5.95 22.65 15.16
C ASP A 348 -5.25 21.31 15.43
N SER A 349 -4.02 21.15 14.92
CA SER A 349 -3.18 19.96 15.13
C SER A 349 -2.29 20.06 16.37
N GLY A 350 -2.46 21.09 17.20
CA GLY A 350 -1.64 21.34 18.39
C GLY A 350 -0.33 22.09 18.07
N PRO A 351 0.05 23.10 18.86
CA PRO A 351 1.31 23.81 18.67
C PRO A 351 2.46 23.06 19.32
N VAL A 352 3.62 23.11 18.67
CA VAL A 352 4.85 22.51 19.18
C VAL A 352 5.45 23.44 20.24
N THR A 353 5.78 22.93 21.43
CA THR A 353 6.30 23.76 22.55
C THR A 353 7.76 23.53 22.88
N LYS A 354 8.36 22.48 22.31
CA LYS A 354 9.77 22.15 22.44
C LYS A 354 10.33 21.95 21.05
N PRO A 355 11.62 22.23 20.81
CA PRO A 355 12.21 21.81 19.55
C PRO A 355 11.96 20.31 19.45
N LEU A 356 11.44 19.86 18.30
CA LEU A 356 11.53 18.45 17.94
C LEU A 356 13.03 18.17 17.97
N ASN A 357 13.54 17.68 19.11
CA ASN A 357 14.86 17.07 19.20
C ASN A 357 14.89 16.21 17.97
N LYS A 358 15.77 16.50 17.00
CA LYS A 358 15.88 15.75 15.75
C LYS A 358 15.67 14.31 16.14
N ILE A 359 14.45 13.79 15.91
CA ILE A 359 14.17 12.43 16.28
C ILE A 359 15.23 11.72 15.43
N PRO A 360 15.97 10.76 15.99
CA PRO A 360 16.95 10.03 15.21
C PRO A 360 16.32 9.32 14.01
N PHE A 361 15.07 9.56 13.65
CA PHE A 361 14.42 9.17 12.41
C PHE A 361 15.17 9.58 11.14
N GLN A 362 15.84 10.74 11.08
CA GLN A 362 16.66 11.04 9.89
C GLN A 362 18.01 10.32 9.93
N GLU A 363 18.57 10.01 11.12
CA GLU A 363 19.85 9.28 11.23
C GLU A 363 19.69 7.76 11.25
N GLU A 364 18.52 7.22 11.61
CA GLU A 364 18.18 5.80 11.56
C GLU A 364 17.67 5.40 10.19
N ILE A 365 16.92 6.27 9.49
CA ILE A 365 16.62 6.06 8.07
C ILE A 365 17.88 6.28 7.23
N ILE A 366 18.70 7.30 7.48
CA ILE A 366 19.99 7.45 6.78
C ILE A 366 20.97 6.36 7.22
N LYS A 367 20.95 5.81 8.44
CA LYS A 367 21.71 4.59 8.73
C LYS A 367 21.17 3.41 7.95
N HIS A 368 19.86 3.21 7.82
CA HIS A 368 19.30 2.11 7.03
C HIS A 368 19.49 2.28 5.52
N ILE A 369 19.58 3.52 5.01
CA ILE A 369 19.85 3.84 3.60
C ILE A 369 21.36 3.86 3.30
N VAL A 370 22.21 4.39 4.18
CA VAL A 370 23.68 4.51 4.00
C VAL A 370 24.43 3.24 4.42
N THR A 371 23.82 2.34 5.20
CA THR A 371 24.38 0.99 5.43
C THR A 371 24.15 0.03 4.25
N SER A 372 23.52 0.48 3.16
CA SER A 372 23.45 -0.30 1.92
C SER A 372 24.68 -0.19 1.03
N ASP A 373 25.66 0.69 1.34
CA ASP A 373 26.85 0.86 0.50
C ASP A 373 28.23 0.76 1.18
N GLU A 374 28.34 0.63 2.51
CA GLU A 374 29.64 0.28 3.14
C GLU A 374 29.49 -0.70 4.31
N ALA A 375 29.90 -1.94 4.05
CA ALA A 375 30.03 -3.00 5.05
C ALA A 375 31.17 -2.70 6.07
N PRO A 376 30.93 -2.77 7.39
CA PRO A 376 32.00 -2.70 8.39
C PRO A 376 32.72 -4.05 8.50
N ARG A 377 34.06 -3.99 8.46
CA ARG A 377 34.97 -5.08 8.83
C ARG A 377 34.73 -5.54 10.28
N GLY A 378 34.62 -6.86 10.46
CA GLY A 378 35.05 -7.53 11.69
C GLY A 378 34.06 -8.52 12.27
N GLY A 379 34.07 -9.76 11.75
CA GLY A 379 33.33 -10.88 12.35
C GLY A 379 33.08 -12.07 11.41
N GLU A 380 34.06 -12.41 10.55
CA GLU A 380 34.01 -13.61 9.70
C GLU A 380 34.13 -14.90 10.53
N LYS A 381 33.25 -15.85 10.19
CA LYS A 381 33.24 -17.32 10.39
C LYS A 381 31.81 -17.69 10.78
N ASP A 382 30.92 -18.09 9.88
CA ASP A 382 30.83 -19.52 9.55
C ASP A 382 29.87 -19.87 8.39
N GLN A 383 29.37 -18.93 7.57
CA GLN A 383 28.40 -19.28 6.50
C GLN A 383 28.96 -19.32 5.07
N ASN A 384 30.06 -18.63 4.76
CA ASN A 384 30.71 -18.72 3.43
C ASN A 384 31.51 -20.02 3.20
N GLN A 385 31.76 -20.81 4.25
CA GLN A 385 32.49 -22.06 4.11
C GLN A 385 31.69 -23.18 3.44
N SER A 386 30.36 -23.06 3.36
CA SER A 386 29.50 -24.11 2.79
C SER A 386 29.44 -24.01 1.26
N ILE A 387 29.33 -22.79 0.71
CA ILE A 387 29.17 -22.57 -0.73
C ILE A 387 30.49 -22.77 -1.49
N ASP A 388 31.61 -22.29 -0.94
CA ASP A 388 32.94 -22.53 -1.55
C ASP A 388 33.33 -24.01 -1.50
N LYS A 389 32.98 -24.74 -0.44
CA LYS A 389 33.18 -26.21 -0.39
C LYS A 389 32.30 -26.92 -1.41
N MET A 390 31.06 -26.48 -1.62
CA MET A 390 30.16 -27.05 -2.63
C MET A 390 30.70 -26.81 -4.05
N LEU A 391 31.24 -25.63 -4.35
CA LEU A 391 31.89 -25.33 -5.63
C LEU A 391 33.16 -26.16 -5.84
N TYR A 392 34.00 -26.30 -4.81
CA TYR A 392 35.21 -27.13 -4.88
C TYR A 392 34.89 -28.61 -5.08
N ILE A 393 33.88 -29.14 -4.37
CA ILE A 393 33.43 -30.53 -4.52
C ILE A 393 32.85 -30.75 -5.93
N PHE A 394 32.09 -29.80 -6.46
CA PHE A 394 31.55 -29.87 -7.81
C PHE A 394 32.65 -29.87 -8.89
N LEU A 395 33.65 -28.98 -8.75
CA LEU A 395 34.81 -28.94 -9.66
C LEU A 395 35.67 -30.21 -9.55
N LEU A 396 35.86 -30.74 -8.35
CA LEU A 396 36.57 -32.00 -8.12
C LEU A 396 35.83 -33.18 -8.78
N PHE A 397 34.50 -33.21 -8.70
CA PHE A 397 33.67 -34.23 -9.33
C PHE A 397 33.78 -34.19 -10.86
N LEU A 398 33.75 -32.98 -11.45
CA LEU A 398 33.96 -32.81 -12.90
C LEU A 398 35.35 -33.26 -13.35
N LEU A 399 36.39 -32.97 -12.55
CA LEU A 399 37.75 -33.39 -12.85
C LEU A 399 37.92 -34.91 -12.78
N ILE A 400 37.31 -35.56 -11.78
CA ILE A 400 37.29 -37.03 -11.65
C ILE A 400 36.54 -37.67 -12.82
N LEU A 401 35.40 -37.09 -13.22
CA LEU A 401 34.63 -37.57 -14.37
C LEU A 401 35.45 -37.48 -15.67
N PHE A 402 36.16 -36.36 -15.87
CA PHE A 402 37.04 -36.19 -17.02
C PHE A 402 38.22 -37.17 -17.02
N LEU A 403 38.84 -37.40 -15.85
CA LEU A 403 39.88 -38.42 -15.70
C LEU A 403 39.36 -39.84 -15.94
N ALA A 404 38.16 -40.16 -15.47
CA ALA A 404 37.54 -41.47 -15.73
C ALA A 404 37.25 -41.68 -17.23
N LEU A 405 36.76 -40.64 -17.92
CA LEU A 405 36.50 -40.71 -19.36
C LEU A 405 37.79 -40.83 -20.19
N THR A 406 38.84 -40.10 -19.81
CA THR A 406 40.15 -40.22 -20.47
C THR A 406 40.81 -41.57 -20.20
N ILE A 407 40.73 -42.10 -18.98
CA ILE A 407 41.20 -43.45 -18.66
C ILE A 407 40.39 -44.50 -19.45
N ALA A 408 39.07 -44.38 -19.50
CA ALA A 408 38.23 -45.27 -20.31
C ALA A 408 38.59 -45.21 -21.80
N ALA A 409 38.89 -44.01 -22.34
CA ALA A 409 39.36 -43.86 -23.71
C ALA A 409 40.75 -44.50 -23.94
N ILE A 410 41.65 -44.41 -22.95
CA ILE A 410 42.98 -45.07 -22.99
C ILE A 410 42.84 -46.60 -22.88
N PHE A 411 41.93 -47.12 -22.06
CA PHE A 411 41.67 -48.56 -22.00
C PHE A 411 41.04 -49.07 -23.29
N ARG A 412 40.12 -48.30 -23.88
CA ARG A 412 39.50 -48.62 -25.17
C ARG A 412 40.51 -48.62 -26.32
N SER A 413 41.45 -47.67 -26.34
CA SER A 413 42.54 -47.68 -27.32
C SER A 413 43.57 -48.79 -27.06
N ARG A 414 43.74 -49.23 -25.80
CA ARG A 414 44.58 -50.36 -25.43
C ARG A 414 43.95 -51.72 -25.76
N GLU A 415 42.63 -51.83 -25.73
CA GLU A 415 41.89 -52.99 -26.28
C GLU A 415 42.08 -53.08 -27.81
N GLU A 416 42.01 -51.94 -28.52
CA GLU A 416 42.29 -51.94 -29.97
C GLU A 416 43.77 -52.23 -30.29
N LEU A 417 44.72 -51.85 -29.44
CA LEU A 417 46.14 -52.20 -29.61
C LEU A 417 46.46 -53.64 -29.17
N SER A 418 45.63 -54.25 -28.31
CA SER A 418 45.74 -55.65 -27.88
C SER A 418 45.24 -56.63 -28.94
N MET A 419 44.41 -56.19 -29.89
CA MET A 419 43.93 -57.01 -31.02
C MET A 419 44.91 -57.06 -32.21
N CYS A 420 46.04 -56.34 -32.15
CA CYS A 420 47.04 -56.30 -33.22
C CYS A 420 48.34 -57.09 -32.93
N SER A 421 48.39 -57.92 -31.88
CA SER A 421 49.60 -58.69 -31.52
C SER A 421 49.36 -60.18 -31.21
N ALA A 422 48.26 -60.76 -31.71
CA ALA A 422 48.06 -62.20 -31.61
C ALA A 422 47.47 -62.78 -32.91
N GLY A 423 48.37 -63.34 -33.74
CA GLY A 423 48.10 -64.57 -34.49
C GLY A 423 47.63 -64.39 -35.93
N ASP A 424 48.59 -64.42 -36.85
CA ASP A 424 48.46 -65.09 -38.15
C ASP A 424 47.91 -66.53 -37.97
N LEU A 425 47.03 -66.97 -38.87
CA LEU A 425 47.10 -68.24 -39.62
C LEU A 425 45.79 -68.49 -40.39
N GLU A 426 45.93 -68.62 -41.73
CA GLU A 426 45.11 -69.40 -42.68
C GLU A 426 43.61 -69.00 -42.80
N GLU A 427 42.96 -68.94 -43.96
CA GLU A 427 43.14 -69.59 -45.25
C GLU A 427 42.27 -68.79 -46.26
N ASN A 428 42.75 -68.63 -47.50
CA ASN A 428 41.93 -68.19 -48.63
C ASN A 428 41.16 -69.42 -49.15
N PRO A 429 39.96 -69.28 -49.78
CA PRO A 429 40.03 -69.04 -51.22
C PRO A 429 38.88 -68.19 -51.83
N GLU A 430 39.30 -67.48 -52.88
CA GLU A 430 38.67 -67.34 -54.20
C GLU A 430 37.27 -66.69 -54.32
N VAL A 431 37.22 -65.45 -54.83
CA VAL A 431 37.05 -65.06 -56.26
C VAL A 431 35.61 -65.23 -56.74
N ILE A 432 34.91 -64.10 -56.91
CA ILE A 432 34.25 -63.69 -58.17
C ILE A 432 34.31 -62.15 -58.28
N VAL A 433 34.81 -61.69 -59.42
CA VAL A 433 34.96 -60.30 -59.93
C VAL A 433 34.19 -60.27 -61.28
N PRO A 434 33.90 -59.14 -61.93
CA PRO A 434 33.37 -57.82 -61.53
C PRO A 434 32.06 -57.51 -62.32
N GLU A 435 31.49 -56.31 -62.17
CA GLU A 435 31.41 -55.43 -63.35
C GLU A 435 31.16 -53.97 -62.99
N GLN A 436 32.03 -53.12 -63.52
CA GLN A 436 31.82 -51.69 -63.66
C GLN A 436 30.80 -51.44 -64.79
N SER A 437 29.98 -50.40 -64.64
CA SER A 437 29.73 -49.51 -65.78
C SER A 437 29.55 -48.08 -65.29
N ALA A 438 30.53 -47.26 -65.65
CA ALA A 438 30.41 -45.83 -65.72
C ALA A 438 29.43 -45.42 -66.84
N GLY A 439 28.92 -44.20 -66.76
CA GLY A 439 28.68 -43.39 -67.95
C GLY A 439 27.27 -42.83 -68.11
N GLU A 440 27.19 -41.51 -67.92
CA GLU A 440 26.37 -40.53 -68.66
C GLU A 440 24.83 -40.73 -68.59
N ARG A 441 24.04 -39.78 -68.10
CA ARG A 441 23.94 -38.38 -68.50
C ARG A 441 23.00 -37.65 -67.55
#